data_AF-A0A350XY58-F1
#
_entry.id   AF-A0A350XY58-F1
#
_cell.length_a   1.000
_cell.length_b   1.000
_cell.length_c   1.000
_cell.angle_alpha   90.00
_cell.angle_beta   90.00
_cell.angle_gamma   90.00
#
_symmetry.space_group_name_H-M   'P 1'
#
loop_
_entity.id
_entity.type
_entity.pdbx_description
1 polymer ?
#
loop_
_entity_poly.entity_id
_entity_poly.type
_entity_poly.pdbx_seq_one_letter_code
_entity_poly.pdbx_strand_id
1 'polypeptide(L)'
;SAENGLGFRVLSNMKMPFDKFNGGYASHLGVDPKYFKAETYEDKGVEFRDKIVNPLFFNPLKEGVSPFYLYVNVTTAEILRKVLAEPEKYAPSGVYIMRIHGTFVNFLDLSPAIQQDIIRRLDPKSAKLE
;
A
#
# COMPACT_ATOMS: atom_id res chain seq x y z
N SER A 1 -4.19 15.93 5.00
CA SER A 1 -3.25 15.79 3.89
C SER A 1 -2.81 14.33 3.80
N ALA A 2 -2.58 13.80 2.59
CA ALA A 2 -2.00 12.45 2.40
C ALA A 2 -0.61 12.29 3.03
N GLU A 3 0.00 13.41 3.44
CA GLU A 3 1.27 13.52 4.16
C GLU A 3 1.18 13.16 5.65
N ASN A 4 -0.02 13.11 6.24
CA ASN A 4 -0.17 12.89 7.69
C ASN A 4 0.10 11.43 8.12
N GLY A 5 0.52 10.57 7.20
CA GLY A 5 0.83 9.17 7.49
C GLY A 5 -0.38 8.24 7.41
N LEU A 6 -0.10 6.94 7.54
CA LEU A 6 -1.06 5.86 7.29
C LEU A 6 -2.30 5.91 8.21
N GLY A 7 -2.11 6.28 9.49
CA GLY A 7 -3.20 6.34 10.46
C GLY A 7 -4.31 7.32 10.07
N PHE A 8 -3.97 8.53 9.61
CA PHE A 8 -4.97 9.51 9.17
C PHE A 8 -5.70 9.11 7.89
N ARG A 9 -5.04 8.34 7.02
CA ARG A 9 -5.67 7.77 5.82
C ARG A 9 -6.72 6.73 6.22
N VAL A 10 -6.40 5.87 7.18
CA VAL A 10 -7.33 4.89 7.75
C VAL A 10 -8.52 5.59 8.43
N LEU A 11 -8.28 6.62 9.24
CA LEU A 11 -9.36 7.39 9.87
C LEU A 11 -10.27 8.11 8.86
N SER A 12 -9.69 8.68 7.80
CA SER A 12 -10.49 9.28 6.72
C SER A 12 -11.35 8.24 6.01
N ASN A 13 -10.79 7.05 5.78
CA ASN A 13 -11.47 5.93 5.13
C ASN A 13 -12.68 5.43 5.92
N MET A 14 -12.66 5.54 7.25
CA MET A 14 -13.78 5.13 8.12
C MET A 14 -15.08 5.90 7.90
N LYS A 15 -15.01 7.09 7.30
CA LYS A 15 -16.18 7.92 7.00
C LYS A 15 -16.97 7.44 5.77
N MET A 16 -16.47 6.43 5.06
CA MET A 16 -17.14 5.90 3.88
C MET A 16 -18.35 5.00 4.29
N PRO A 17 -19.46 5.05 3.54
CA PRO A 17 -20.64 4.23 3.78
C PRO A 17 -20.47 2.82 3.18
N PHE A 18 -19.58 2.01 3.77
CA PHE A 18 -19.26 0.67 3.26
C PHE A 18 -20.47 -0.26 3.18
N ASP A 19 -21.47 -0.06 4.03
CA ASP A 19 -22.76 -0.74 4.03
C ASP A 19 -23.54 -0.55 2.71
N LYS A 20 -23.27 0.53 1.97
CA LYS A 20 -23.93 0.83 0.68
C LYS A 20 -23.16 0.28 -0.52
N PHE A 21 -21.97 -0.29 -0.32
CA PHE A 21 -21.11 -0.74 -1.41
C PHE A 21 -21.43 -2.17 -1.85
N ASN A 22 -22.58 -2.32 -2.50
CA ASN A 22 -23.09 -3.62 -2.98
C ASN A 22 -22.22 -4.27 -4.07
N GLY A 23 -21.44 -3.46 -4.80
CA GLY A 23 -20.46 -3.96 -5.79
C GLY A 23 -19.09 -4.30 -5.20
N GLY A 24 -18.93 -4.11 -3.89
CA GLY A 24 -17.67 -4.32 -3.20
C GLY A 24 -16.75 -3.09 -3.14
N TYR A 25 -15.71 -3.20 -2.31
CA TYR A 25 -14.72 -2.17 -2.02
C TYR A 25 -13.36 -2.81 -1.74
N ALA A 26 -12.32 -2.29 -2.38
CA ALA A 26 -10.97 -2.79 -2.28
C ALA A 26 -10.03 -1.73 -1.73
N SER A 27 -9.55 -1.93 -0.50
CA SER A 27 -8.58 -1.02 0.14
C SER A 27 -7.20 -1.26 -0.45
N HIS A 28 -6.59 -0.22 -1.03
CA HIS A 28 -5.19 -0.24 -1.45
C HIS A 28 -4.33 0.59 -0.51
N LEU A 29 -3.30 -0.03 0.09
CA LEU A 29 -2.30 0.69 0.88
C LEU A 29 -0.90 0.42 0.34
N GLY A 30 -0.18 1.49 0.01
CA GLY A 30 1.27 1.46 -0.11
C GLY A 30 1.89 1.57 1.28
N VAL A 31 2.75 0.62 1.64
CA VAL A 31 3.34 0.53 2.98
C VAL A 31 4.86 0.58 2.87
N ASP A 32 5.48 1.52 3.58
CA ASP A 32 6.93 1.56 3.69
C ASP A 32 7.38 0.43 4.63
N PRO A 33 8.27 -0.49 4.19
CA PRO A 33 8.77 -1.56 5.06
C PRO A 33 9.44 -1.04 6.34
N LYS A 34 9.93 0.21 6.37
CA LYS A 34 10.54 0.85 7.55
C LYS A 34 9.57 1.04 8.72
N TYR A 35 8.26 0.91 8.49
CA TYR A 35 7.27 0.93 9.57
C TYR A 35 7.34 -0.31 10.47
N PHE A 36 7.94 -1.41 9.98
CA PHE A 36 8.10 -2.66 10.70
C PHE A 36 9.53 -2.77 11.22
N LYS A 37 9.71 -2.52 12.52
CA LYS A 37 11.01 -2.38 13.17
C LYS A 37 11.40 -3.59 13.99
N ALA A 38 10.49 -4.54 14.20
CA ALA A 38 10.79 -5.74 14.95
C ALA A 38 11.92 -6.55 14.29
N GLU A 39 12.63 -7.34 15.08
CA GLU A 39 13.81 -8.07 14.61
C GLU A 39 13.44 -9.33 13.83
N THR A 40 12.44 -10.08 14.32
CA THR A 40 11.98 -11.34 13.73
C THR A 40 10.87 -11.10 12.70
N TYR A 41 10.66 -12.07 11.80
CA TYR A 41 9.57 -11.98 10.83
C TYR A 41 8.20 -12.15 11.49
N GLU A 42 8.13 -12.99 12.52
CA GLU A 42 6.96 -13.23 13.33
C GLU A 42 6.50 -11.93 14.00
N ASP A 43 7.44 -11.23 14.65
CA ASP A 43 7.13 -9.96 15.31
C ASP A 43 6.80 -8.85 14.31
N LYS A 44 7.42 -8.82 13.12
CA LYS A 44 6.99 -7.92 12.04
C LYS A 44 5.57 -8.24 11.58
N GLY A 45 5.16 -9.51 11.60
CA GLY A 45 3.78 -9.93 11.35
C GLY A 45 2.82 -9.40 12.43
N VAL A 46 3.23 -9.43 13.70
CA VAL A 46 2.49 -8.81 14.80
C VAL A 46 2.36 -7.31 14.60
N GLU A 47 3.45 -6.63 14.24
CA GLU A 47 3.40 -5.19 13.91
C GLU A 47 2.49 -4.90 12.71
N PHE A 48 2.45 -5.76 11.69
CA PHE A 48 1.53 -5.63 10.56
C PHE A 48 0.07 -5.76 10.99
N ARG A 49 -0.24 -6.76 11.83
CA ARG A 49 -1.58 -6.92 12.41
C ARG A 49 -2.00 -5.66 13.15
N ASP A 50 -1.15 -5.15 14.04
CA ASP A 50 -1.51 -4.06 14.95
C ASP A 50 -1.52 -2.69 14.28
N LYS A 51 -0.64 -2.46 13.30
CA LYS A 51 -0.52 -1.16 12.63
C LYS A 51 -1.39 -1.03 11.36
N ILE A 52 -1.77 -2.14 10.73
CA ILE A 52 -2.49 -2.14 9.45
C ILE A 52 -3.86 -2.81 9.57
N VAL A 53 -3.90 -4.07 9.98
CA VAL A 53 -5.13 -4.89 9.95
C VAL A 53 -6.13 -4.42 11.00
N ASN A 54 -5.71 -4.31 12.26
CA ASN A 54 -6.58 -3.93 13.38
C ASN A 54 -7.17 -2.53 13.18
N PRO A 55 -6.39 -1.49 12.82
CA PRO A 55 -6.96 -0.16 12.60
C PRO A 55 -7.90 -0.10 11.39
N LEU A 56 -7.74 -0.96 10.39
CA LEU A 56 -8.60 -0.92 9.20
C LEU A 56 -9.91 -1.69 9.39
N PHE A 57 -9.84 -2.89 9.96
CA PHE A 57 -10.96 -3.82 10.01
C PHE A 57 -11.67 -3.85 11.37
N PHE A 58 -10.90 -3.66 12.45
CA PHE A 58 -11.34 -3.90 13.83
C PHE A 58 -11.22 -2.65 14.70
N ASN A 59 -11.31 -1.46 14.10
CA ASN A 59 -11.22 -0.22 14.85
C ASN A 59 -12.48 -0.03 15.70
N PRO A 60 -12.36 0.08 17.04
CA PRO A 60 -13.52 0.23 17.93
C PRO A 60 -14.26 1.56 17.72
N LEU A 61 -13.65 2.54 17.06
CA LEU A 61 -14.26 3.83 16.74
C LEU A 61 -15.07 3.81 15.43
N LYS A 62 -15.01 2.72 14.65
CA LYS A 62 -15.81 2.58 13.43
C LYS A 62 -17.20 2.09 13.78
N GLU A 63 -18.18 2.97 13.63
CA GLU A 63 -19.59 2.58 13.66
C GLU A 63 -20.00 1.93 12.33
N GLY A 64 -20.82 0.88 12.39
CA GLY A 64 -21.30 0.16 11.21
C GLY A 64 -20.24 -0.73 10.55
N VAL A 65 -20.38 -0.97 9.25
CA VAL A 65 -19.54 -1.93 8.51
C VAL A 65 -18.17 -1.32 8.19
N SER A 66 -17.11 -2.07 8.49
CA SER A 66 -15.72 -1.80 8.07
C SER A 66 -15.47 -2.22 6.62
N PRO A 67 -14.39 -1.78 5.96
CA PRO A 67 -13.93 -2.38 4.71
C PRO A 67 -13.82 -3.90 4.84
N PHE A 68 -13.91 -4.64 3.73
CA PHE A 68 -13.84 -6.11 3.76
C PHE A 68 -12.64 -6.70 3.02
N TYR A 69 -11.95 -5.90 2.21
CA TYR A 69 -10.82 -6.35 1.39
C TYR A 69 -9.66 -5.35 1.46
N LEU A 70 -8.47 -5.88 1.73
CA LEU A 70 -7.21 -5.14 1.76
C LEU A 70 -6.20 -5.83 0.86
N TYR A 71 -5.48 -5.01 0.10
CA TYR A 71 -4.25 -5.43 -0.53
C TYR A 71 -3.17 -4.35 -0.37
N VAL A 72 -1.94 -4.82 -0.16
CA VAL A 72 -0.80 -3.96 0.18
C VAL A 72 0.32 -4.12 -0.84
N ASN A 73 0.98 -3.01 -1.18
CA ASN A 73 2.30 -3.03 -1.78
C ASN A 73 3.29 -2.60 -0.70
N VAL A 74 4.14 -3.53 -0.23
CA VAL A 74 5.20 -3.23 0.74
C VAL A 74 6.46 -2.87 -0.04
N THR A 75 6.62 -1.58 -0.32
CA THR A 75 7.67 -1.09 -1.21
C THR A 75 7.89 0.41 -1.01
N THR A 76 8.94 0.96 -1.62
CA THR A 76 9.25 2.39 -1.60
C THR A 76 9.42 2.92 -3.02
N ALA A 77 9.17 4.20 -3.24
CA ALA A 77 9.47 4.84 -4.52
C ALA A 77 10.96 4.69 -4.90
N GLU A 78 11.86 4.68 -3.90
CA GLU A 78 13.29 4.47 -4.09
C GLU A 78 13.60 3.09 -4.67
N ILE A 79 13.05 2.01 -4.11
CA ILE A 79 13.34 0.66 -4.62
C ILE A 79 12.75 0.45 -6.01
N LEU A 80 11.56 1.01 -6.30
CA LEU A 80 10.98 0.95 -7.64
C LEU A 80 11.85 1.67 -8.68
N ARG A 81 12.41 2.83 -8.34
CA ARG A 81 13.38 3.54 -9.21
C ARG A 81 14.65 2.70 -9.44
N LYS A 82 15.17 2.05 -8.39
CA LYS A 82 16.33 1.15 -8.50
C LYS A 82 16.05 -0.07 -9.38
N VAL A 83 14.87 -0.67 -9.27
CA VAL A 83 14.42 -1.79 -10.11
C VAL A 83 14.36 -1.39 -11.58
N LEU A 84 13.88 -0.18 -11.90
CA LEU A 84 13.88 0.30 -13.29
C LEU A 84 15.29 0.62 -13.82
N ALA A 85 16.18 1.12 -12.97
CA ALA A 85 17.54 1.50 -13.37
C ALA A 85 18.49 0.30 -13.50
N GLU A 86 18.37 -0.69 -12.62
CA GLU A 86 19.26 -1.86 -12.53
C GLU A 86 18.42 -3.16 -12.33
N PRO A 87 17.55 -3.54 -13.30
CA PRO A 87 16.64 -4.67 -13.13
C PRO A 87 17.36 -6.00 -12.88
N GLU A 88 18.51 -6.23 -13.50
CA GLU A 88 19.31 -7.46 -13.29
C GLU A 88 19.76 -7.64 -11.84
N LYS A 89 19.93 -6.55 -11.09
CA LYS A 89 20.38 -6.58 -9.70
C LYS A 89 19.22 -6.69 -8.71
N TYR A 90 18.14 -5.93 -8.95
CA TYR A 90 17.03 -5.83 -8.01
C TYR A 90 15.83 -6.73 -8.35
N ALA A 91 15.81 -7.30 -9.57
CA ALA A 91 14.82 -8.25 -10.05
C ALA A 91 15.48 -9.25 -11.04
N PRO A 92 16.50 -10.03 -10.61
CA PRO A 92 17.30 -10.90 -11.49
C PRO A 92 16.49 -11.96 -12.25
N SER A 93 15.31 -12.33 -11.73
CA SER A 93 14.38 -13.24 -12.40
C SER A 93 13.60 -12.59 -13.56
N GLY A 94 13.76 -11.29 -13.79
CA GLY A 94 12.91 -10.49 -14.67
C GLY A 94 11.51 -10.22 -14.09
N VAL A 95 11.27 -10.59 -12.83
CA VAL A 95 9.95 -10.49 -12.18
C VAL A 95 10.05 -9.62 -10.93
N TYR A 96 9.29 -8.52 -10.92
CA TYR A 96 9.03 -7.71 -9.74
C TYR A 96 7.52 -7.59 -9.52
N ILE A 97 6.98 -8.38 -8.60
CA ILE A 97 5.52 -8.50 -8.42
C ILE A 97 4.99 -7.26 -7.71
N MET A 98 3.97 -6.65 -8.31
CA MET A 98 3.15 -5.60 -7.69
C MET A 98 1.68 -5.95 -7.74
N ARG A 99 0.94 -5.48 -6.74
CA ARG A 99 -0.51 -5.59 -6.69
C ARG A 99 -1.14 -4.36 -7.33
N ILE A 100 -2.00 -4.59 -8.32
CA ILE A 100 -2.83 -3.56 -8.96
C ILE A 100 -4.26 -4.08 -8.98
N HIS A 101 -5.18 -3.36 -8.32
CA HIS A 101 -6.64 -3.55 -8.37
C HIS A 101 -7.11 -5.01 -8.58
N GLY A 102 -6.90 -5.87 -7.58
CA GLY A 102 -7.43 -7.24 -7.61
C GLY A 102 -6.56 -8.28 -8.31
N THR A 103 -5.47 -7.88 -8.99
CA THR A 103 -4.52 -8.80 -9.62
C THR A 103 -3.06 -8.52 -9.26
N PHE A 104 -2.20 -9.50 -9.49
CA PHE A 104 -0.74 -9.34 -9.46
C PHE A 104 -0.23 -9.11 -10.88
N VAL A 105 0.67 -8.16 -11.02
CA VAL A 105 1.34 -7.86 -12.28
C VAL A 105 2.84 -7.83 -12.05
N ASN A 106 3.60 -8.13 -13.09
CA ASN A 106 5.02 -7.83 -13.11
C ASN A 106 5.19 -6.33 -13.40
N PHE A 107 5.81 -5.59 -12.49
CA PHE A 107 6.04 -4.15 -12.62
C PHE A 107 6.87 -3.80 -13.84
N LEU A 108 7.82 -4.66 -14.23
CA LEU A 108 8.67 -4.47 -15.39
C LEU A 108 7.91 -4.56 -16.72
N ASP A 109 6.77 -5.27 -16.74
CA ASP A 109 5.92 -5.42 -17.93
C ASP A 109 4.91 -4.27 -18.10
N LEU A 110 4.83 -3.35 -17.13
CA LEU A 110 3.94 -2.20 -17.20
C LEU A 110 4.51 -1.11 -18.12
N SER A 111 3.61 -0.33 -18.74
CA SER A 111 4.06 0.82 -19.53
C SER A 111 4.77 1.85 -18.64
N PRO A 112 5.74 2.62 -19.18
CA PRO A 112 6.47 3.63 -18.42
C PRO A 112 5.54 4.63 -17.71
N ALA A 113 4.43 5.01 -18.35
CA ALA A 113 3.46 5.92 -17.75
C ALA A 113 2.82 5.35 -16.47
N ILE A 114 2.44 4.06 -16.48
CA ILE A 114 1.87 3.38 -15.31
C ILE A 114 2.93 3.21 -14.22
N GLN A 115 4.15 2.84 -14.60
CA GLN A 115 5.26 2.70 -13.65
C GLN A 115 5.52 4.03 -12.91
N GLN A 116 5.55 5.15 -13.63
CA GLN A 116 5.76 6.47 -13.03
C GLN A 116 4.58 6.93 -12.17
N ASP A 117 3.33 6.65 -12.56
CA ASP A 117 2.15 6.95 -11.73
C ASP A 117 2.21 6.20 -10.39
N ILE A 118 2.56 4.91 -10.41
CA ILE A 118 2.75 4.10 -9.20
C ILE A 118 3.85 4.68 -8.31
N ILE A 119 5.01 5.02 -8.87
CA ILE A 119 6.13 5.61 -8.14
C ILE A 119 5.71 6.93 -7.47
N ARG A 120 4.98 7.80 -8.17
CA ARG A 120 4.50 9.09 -7.63
C ARG A 120 3.53 8.89 -6.48
N ARG A 121 2.58 7.96 -6.58
CA ARG A 121 1.62 7.68 -5.50
C ARG A 121 2.28 7.16 -4.22
N LEU A 122 3.45 6.54 -4.35
CA LEU A 122 4.24 6.00 -3.24
C LEU A 122 5.25 6.99 -2.67
N ASP A 123 5.57 8.06 -3.40
CA ASP A 123 6.49 9.08 -2.94
C ASP A 123 5.73 10.17 -2.16
N PRO A 124 5.93 10.28 -0.82
CA PRO A 124 5.26 11.29 -0.02
C PRO A 124 5.54 12.72 -0.52
N LYS A 125 6.68 12.95 -1.19
CA LYS A 125 7.04 14.26 -1.75
C LYS A 125 6.27 14.61 -3.03
N SER A 126 5.65 13.63 -3.69
CA SER A 126 4.87 13.84 -4.92
C SER A 126 3.47 14.40 -4.67
N ALA A 127 3.03 14.51 -3.40
CA ALA A 127 1.80 15.20 -3.02
C ALA A 127 1.96 16.74 -2.91
N LYS A 128 3.17 17.26 -3.11
CA LYS A 128 3.40 18.70 -3.29
C LYS A 128 2.88 19.11 -4.67
N LEU A 129 1.64 19.57 -4.71
CA LEU A 129 1.26 20.62 -5.65
C LEU A 129 2.09 21.86 -5.28
N GLU A 130 2.60 22.55 -6.30
CA GLU A 130 3.10 23.92 -6.16
C GLU A 130 2.15 24.81 -5.34
#